data_AF-A0A2N1UYR5-F1
#
_entry.id   AF-A0A2N1UYR5-F1
#
_cell.length_a   1.000
_cell.length_b   1.000
_cell.length_c   1.000
_cell.angle_alpha   90.00
_cell.angle_beta   90.00
_cell.angle_gamma   90.00
#
_symmetry.space_group_name_H-M   'P 1'
#
loop_
_entity.id
_entity.type
_entity.pdbx_description
1 polymer ?
#
loop_
_entity_poly.entity_id
_entity_poly.type
_entity_poly.pdbx_seq_one_letter_code
_entity_poly.pdbx_strand_id
1 'polypeptide(L)'
;MNEDWFQLTKGNIYFLFFYNLFFLFVGIILSLAVLADLSLVECYTITSKAIIGGIGFSLIGSTIYYSRKLYKSCINDLIKQPDSKNNNYSLGVLFYFTLRPIFAIAFSILTILLIKGSVNIVTVHETRLNESFIYLSLALSFFSGFSAGKYLTGLDSKGGDLIEKLFSKF
;
A
#
# COMPACT_ATOMS: atom_id res chain seq x y z
N MET A 1 3.73 -4.74 -21.01
CA MET A 1 4.16 -5.87 -20.16
C MET A 1 3.13 -6.95 -20.37
N ASN A 2 3.55 -8.02 -21.04
CA ASN A 2 2.72 -9.12 -21.53
C ASN A 2 2.04 -9.87 -20.39
N GLU A 3 0.96 -10.56 -20.73
CA GLU A 3 0.01 -11.21 -19.85
C GLU A 3 0.68 -12.29 -18.97
N ASP A 4 0.94 -11.95 -17.70
CA ASP A 4 1.53 -12.90 -16.75
C ASP A 4 0.44 -13.76 -16.10
N TRP A 5 0.48 -15.03 -16.48
CA TRP A 5 -0.41 -16.14 -16.16
C TRP A 5 -0.42 -16.43 -14.66
N PHE A 6 -1.59 -16.31 -14.02
CA PHE A 6 -1.73 -16.66 -12.61
C PHE A 6 -1.91 -18.18 -12.47
N GLN A 7 -0.85 -18.94 -12.17
CA GLN A 7 -0.99 -20.35 -11.81
C GLN A 7 -1.34 -20.47 -10.33
N LEU A 8 -2.64 -20.37 -10.01
CA LEU A 8 -3.16 -20.42 -8.65
C LEU A 8 -4.24 -21.52 -8.53
N THR A 9 -4.09 -22.37 -7.52
CA THR A 9 -5.14 -23.32 -7.13
C THR A 9 -6.38 -22.55 -6.67
N LYS A 10 -7.58 -23.01 -7.05
CA LYS A 10 -8.87 -22.36 -6.71
C LYS A 10 -8.98 -22.00 -5.22
N GLY A 11 -8.48 -22.84 -4.32
CA GLY A 11 -8.45 -22.58 -2.86
C GLY A 11 -7.61 -21.37 -2.44
N ASN A 12 -6.45 -21.15 -3.06
CA ASN A 12 -5.57 -20.02 -2.75
C ASN A 12 -6.17 -18.68 -3.21
N ILE A 13 -6.96 -18.70 -4.28
CA ILE A 13 -7.67 -17.52 -4.78
C ILE A 13 -8.76 -17.08 -3.80
N TYR A 14 -9.54 -18.03 -3.29
CA TYR A 14 -10.53 -17.75 -2.24
C TYR A 14 -9.84 -17.20 -0.98
N PHE A 15 -8.75 -17.82 -0.53
CA PHE A 15 -7.99 -17.32 0.62
C PHE A 15 -7.51 -15.88 0.41
N LEU A 16 -6.91 -15.57 -0.76
CA LEU A 16 -6.45 -14.22 -1.08
C LEU A 16 -7.60 -13.21 -1.16
N PHE A 17 -8.77 -13.61 -1.66
CA PHE A 17 -9.94 -12.75 -1.71
C PHE A 17 -10.45 -12.41 -0.30
N PHE A 18 -10.61 -13.42 0.57
CA PHE A 18 -11.01 -13.20 1.96
C PHE A 18 -9.97 -12.40 2.75
N TYR A 19 -8.68 -12.67 2.52
CA TYR A 19 -7.59 -11.91 3.13
C TYR A 19 -7.67 -10.43 2.77
N ASN A 20 -7.79 -10.10 1.48
CA ASN A 20 -7.95 -8.72 1.02
C ASN A 20 -9.22 -8.08 1.63
N LEU A 21 -10.34 -8.79 1.61
CA LEU A 21 -11.60 -8.30 2.17
C LEU A 21 -11.51 -8.04 3.68
N PHE A 22 -10.80 -8.87 4.44
CA PHE A 22 -10.51 -8.61 5.86
C PHE A 22 -9.69 -7.32 6.05
N PHE A 23 -8.62 -7.13 5.29
CA PHE A 23 -7.81 -5.90 5.35
C PHE A 23 -8.59 -4.65 4.93
N LEU A 24 -9.56 -4.80 4.01
CA LEU A 24 -10.48 -3.72 3.66
C LEU A 24 -11.28 -3.25 4.87
N PHE A 25 -11.90 -4.20 5.60
CA PHE A 25 -12.70 -3.89 6.79
C PHE A 25 -11.86 -3.24 7.88
N VAL A 26 -10.67 -3.79 8.14
CA VAL A 26 -9.72 -3.21 9.10
C VAL A 26 -9.35 -1.78 8.71
N GLY A 27 -9.06 -1.55 7.42
CA GLY A 27 -8.74 -0.22 6.91
C GLY A 27 -9.88 0.78 7.06
N ILE A 28 -11.12 0.35 6.78
CA ILE A 28 -12.34 1.19 6.94
C ILE A 28 -12.59 1.53 8.40
N ILE A 29 -12.44 0.56 9.32
CA ILE A 29 -12.63 0.81 10.75
C ILE A 29 -11.59 1.81 11.25
N LEU A 30 -10.32 1.65 10.88
CA LEU A 30 -9.24 2.58 11.24
C LEU A 30 -9.47 3.99 10.68
N SER A 31 -9.90 4.11 9.42
CA SER A 31 -10.15 5.41 8.81
C SER A 31 -11.35 6.12 9.42
N LEU A 32 -12.44 5.38 9.70
CA LEU A 32 -13.62 5.92 10.38
C LEU A 32 -13.31 6.32 11.82
N ALA A 33 -12.50 5.55 12.55
CA ALA A 33 -12.12 5.89 13.92
C ALA A 33 -11.37 7.23 14.01
N VAL A 34 -10.56 7.55 12.99
CA VAL A 34 -9.83 8.83 12.91
C VAL A 34 -10.73 9.97 12.43
N LEU A 35 -11.66 9.72 11.50
CA LEU A 35 -12.59 10.73 10.99
C LEU A 35 -13.71 11.09 11.97
N ALA A 36 -14.17 10.13 12.76
CA ALA A 36 -15.23 10.34 13.74
C ALA A 36 -14.72 10.92 15.08
N ASP A 37 -13.42 11.23 15.16
CA ASP A 37 -12.71 11.62 16.40
C ASP A 37 -13.20 10.79 17.59
N LEU A 38 -13.20 9.46 17.43
CA LEU A 38 -13.65 8.56 18.48
C LEU A 38 -12.85 8.87 19.75
N SER A 39 -13.48 8.87 20.93
CA SER A 39 -12.86 9.26 22.21
C SER A 39 -11.53 8.56 22.53
N LEU A 40 -11.29 7.37 21.96
CA LEU A 40 -10.00 6.65 22.03
C LEU A 40 -8.86 7.37 21.28
N VAL A 41 -9.17 8.07 20.19
CA VAL A 41 -8.23 8.74 19.28
C VAL A 41 -7.97 10.19 19.72
N GLU A 42 -8.91 10.84 20.42
CA GLU A 42 -8.78 12.23 20.90
C GLU A 42 -7.56 12.47 21.81
N CYS A 43 -7.15 11.49 22.61
CA CYS A 43 -5.96 11.61 23.48
C CYS A 43 -4.61 11.59 22.73
N TYR A 44 -4.60 11.25 21.43
CA TYR A 44 -3.36 11.12 20.67
C TYR A 44 -2.95 12.42 19.97
N THR A 45 -1.63 12.65 19.89
CA THR A 45 -1.08 13.78 19.14
C THR A 45 -1.52 13.75 17.67
N ILE A 46 -1.59 14.92 17.04
CA ILE A 46 -1.99 15.11 15.63
C ILE A 46 -1.15 14.22 14.69
N THR A 47 0.14 14.02 14.99
CA THR A 47 1.01 13.12 14.20
C THR A 47 0.59 11.65 14.33
N SER A 48 0.26 11.20 15.54
CA SER A 48 -0.20 9.83 15.78
C SER A 48 -1.55 9.55 15.10
N LYS A 49 -2.49 10.51 15.14
CA LYS A 49 -3.76 10.42 14.41
C LYS A 49 -3.54 10.28 12.89
N ALA A 50 -2.64 11.08 12.33
CA ALA A 50 -2.28 11.03 10.91
C ALA A 50 -1.65 9.67 10.52
N ILE A 51 -0.80 9.09 11.37
CA ILE A 51 -0.21 7.76 11.12
C ILE A 51 -1.28 6.67 11.11
N ILE A 52 -2.13 6.62 12.14
CA ILE A 52 -3.17 5.59 12.27
C ILE A 52 -4.14 5.65 11.09
N GLY A 53 -4.61 6.86 10.76
CA GLY A 53 -5.54 7.05 9.66
C GLY A 53 -4.86 6.82 8.30
N GLY A 54 -3.60 7.23 8.15
CA GLY A 54 -2.81 7.00 6.94
C GLY A 54 -2.61 5.51 6.65
N ILE A 55 -2.34 4.71 7.69
CA ILE A 55 -2.29 3.25 7.61
C ILE A 55 -3.64 2.71 7.11
N GLY A 56 -4.75 3.17 7.69
CA GLY A 56 -6.11 2.77 7.26
C GLY A 56 -6.39 3.08 5.79
N PHE A 57 -6.13 4.31 5.35
CA PHE A 57 -6.33 4.73 3.95
C PHE A 57 -5.40 4.02 2.97
N SER A 58 -4.15 3.76 3.36
CA SER A 58 -3.20 3.00 2.55
C SER A 58 -3.65 1.55 2.37
N LEU A 59 -4.16 0.92 3.43
CA LEU A 59 -4.74 -0.42 3.38
C LEU A 59 -5.94 -0.47 2.43
N ILE A 60 -6.86 0.49 2.51
CA ILE A 60 -8.01 0.58 1.59
C ILE A 60 -7.53 0.72 0.13
N GLY A 61 -6.61 1.65 -0.13
CA GLY A 61 -6.08 1.89 -1.47
C GLY A 61 -5.40 0.66 -2.07
N SER A 62 -4.56 -0.01 -1.28
CA SER A 62 -3.87 -1.23 -1.72
C SER A 62 -4.86 -2.37 -2.00
N THR A 63 -5.83 -2.57 -1.10
CA THR A 63 -6.81 -3.66 -1.19
C THR A 63 -7.73 -3.50 -2.39
N ILE A 64 -8.24 -2.30 -2.66
CA ILE A 64 -9.09 -2.03 -3.84
C ILE A 64 -8.34 -2.36 -5.13
N TYR A 65 -7.08 -1.93 -5.24
CA TYR A 65 -6.27 -2.15 -6.42
C TYR A 65 -6.02 -3.65 -6.68
N TYR A 66 -5.72 -4.43 -5.64
CA TYR A 66 -5.42 -5.86 -5.78
C TYR A 66 -6.65 -6.73 -5.93
N SER A 67 -7.72 -6.46 -5.19
CA SER A 67 -9.02 -7.10 -5.44
C SER A 67 -9.44 -6.87 -6.90
N ARG A 68 -9.20 -5.66 -7.45
CA ARG A 68 -9.42 -5.36 -8.86
C ARG A 68 -8.59 -6.19 -9.82
N LYS A 69 -7.30 -6.34 -9.54
CA LYS A 69 -6.41 -7.16 -10.36
C LYS A 69 -6.86 -8.63 -10.31
N LEU A 70 -7.19 -9.13 -9.13
CA LEU A 70 -7.55 -10.53 -8.89
C LEU A 70 -8.87 -10.90 -9.56
N TYR A 71 -9.94 -10.10 -9.40
CA TYR A 71 -11.21 -10.42 -10.08
C TYR A 71 -11.10 -10.29 -11.61
N LYS A 72 -10.35 -9.30 -12.13
CA LYS A 72 -10.17 -9.13 -13.58
C LYS A 72 -9.41 -10.32 -14.19
N SER A 73 -8.43 -10.85 -13.45
CA SER A 73 -7.72 -12.07 -13.84
C SER A 73 -8.59 -13.32 -13.79
N CYS A 74 -9.59 -13.37 -12.88
CA CYS A 74 -10.58 -14.45 -12.86
C CYS A 74 -11.53 -14.39 -14.06
N ILE A 75 -12.01 -13.21 -14.43
CA ILE A 75 -12.96 -13.01 -15.55
C ILE A 75 -12.29 -13.32 -16.90
N ASN A 76 -11.02 -12.98 -17.07
CA ASN A 76 -10.29 -13.22 -18.31
C ASN A 76 -9.76 -14.67 -18.46
N ASP A 77 -10.15 -15.58 -17.55
CA ASP A 77 -9.74 -17.00 -17.55
C ASP A 77 -8.21 -17.23 -17.61
N LEU A 78 -7.45 -16.25 -17.12
CA LEU A 78 -5.98 -16.26 -17.07
C LEU A 78 -5.44 -17.17 -15.95
N ILE A 79 -6.32 -17.93 -15.30
CA ILE A 79 -6.01 -18.82 -14.18
C ILE A 79 -5.85 -20.24 -14.73
N LYS A 80 -4.63 -20.62 -15.07
CA LYS A 80 -4.31 -22.02 -15.40
C LYS A 80 -4.06 -22.82 -14.13
N GLN A 81 -4.63 -24.03 -14.06
CA GLN A 81 -4.34 -24.98 -12.99
C GLN A 81 -2.83 -25.28 -12.99
N PRO A 82 -2.15 -25.28 -11.83
CA PRO A 82 -0.71 -25.51 -11.79
C PRO A 82 -0.40 -26.95 -12.19
N ASP A 83 0.43 -27.13 -13.22
CA ASP A 83 1.12 -28.39 -13.45
C ASP A 83 2.07 -28.65 -12.27
N SER A 84 2.15 -29.89 -11.82
CA SER A 84 2.85 -30.33 -10.59
C SER A 84 4.32 -29.94 -10.47
N LYS A 85 4.95 -29.44 -11.55
CA LYS A 85 6.34 -28.94 -11.58
C LYS A 85 6.51 -27.46 -11.21
N ASN A 86 5.44 -26.66 -11.15
CA ASN A 86 5.52 -25.19 -10.97
C ASN A 86 5.13 -24.69 -9.57
N ASN A 87 5.31 -25.52 -8.54
CA ASN A 87 4.91 -25.19 -7.17
C ASN A 87 5.56 -23.87 -6.67
N ASN A 88 6.82 -23.62 -7.01
CA ASN A 88 7.55 -22.39 -6.64
C ASN A 88 6.93 -21.11 -7.21
N TYR A 89 6.35 -21.17 -8.42
CA TYR A 89 5.70 -20.01 -9.04
C TYR A 89 4.40 -19.64 -8.32
N SER A 90 3.60 -20.65 -7.95
CA SER A 90 2.37 -20.45 -7.18
C SER A 90 2.65 -19.84 -5.79
N LEU A 91 3.76 -20.24 -5.17
CA LEU A 91 4.23 -19.70 -3.90
C LEU A 91 4.65 -18.23 -4.03
N GLY A 92 5.38 -17.88 -5.10
CA GLY A 92 5.79 -16.51 -5.39
C GLY A 92 4.62 -15.55 -5.60
N VAL A 93 3.56 -16.01 -6.27
CA VAL A 93 2.31 -15.24 -6.43
C VAL A 93 1.61 -15.04 -5.08
N LEU A 94 1.61 -16.04 -4.21
CA LEU A 94 1.00 -15.94 -2.87
C LEU A 94 1.77 -14.94 -1.99
N PHE A 95 3.10 -14.99 -1.98
CA PHE A 95 3.95 -14.00 -1.30
C PHE A 95 3.74 -12.59 -1.85
N TYR A 96 3.64 -12.45 -3.16
CA TYR A 96 3.43 -11.17 -3.81
C TYR A 96 2.13 -10.49 -3.36
N PHE A 97 1.03 -11.23 -3.23
CA PHE A 97 -0.22 -10.66 -2.72
C PHE A 97 -0.22 -10.45 -1.19
N THR A 98 0.46 -11.31 -0.44
CA THR A 98 0.47 -11.25 1.04
C THR A 98 1.37 -10.15 1.59
N LEU A 99 2.55 -9.94 0.99
CA LEU A 99 3.51 -8.91 1.41
C LEU A 99 3.09 -7.50 1.00
N ARG A 100 2.13 -7.36 0.10
CA ARG A 100 1.77 -6.07 -0.50
C ARG A 100 1.06 -5.09 0.44
N PRO A 101 0.09 -5.51 1.26
CA PRO A 101 -0.46 -4.67 2.33
C PRO A 101 0.63 -4.22 3.30
N ILE A 102 1.61 -5.07 3.60
CA ILE A 102 2.75 -4.74 4.47
C ILE A 102 3.60 -3.61 3.85
N PHE A 103 3.91 -3.71 2.55
CA PHE A 103 4.62 -2.64 1.85
C PHE A 103 3.77 -1.35 1.76
N ALA A 104 2.45 -1.45 1.58
CA ALA A 104 1.57 -0.29 1.58
C ALA A 104 1.59 0.46 2.92
N ILE A 105 1.62 -0.26 4.05
CA ILE A 105 1.79 0.32 5.38
C ILE A 105 3.14 1.05 5.47
N ALA A 106 4.23 0.40 5.07
CA ALA A 106 5.57 0.99 5.09
C ALA A 106 5.65 2.27 4.24
N PHE A 107 5.08 2.27 3.03
CA PHE A 107 5.05 3.44 2.15
C PHE A 107 4.19 4.58 2.70
N SER A 108 3.09 4.28 3.40
CA SER A 108 2.28 5.29 4.07
C SER A 108 3.07 5.98 5.18
N ILE A 109 3.73 5.21 6.06
CA ILE A 109 4.57 5.77 7.12
C ILE A 109 5.68 6.64 6.52
N LEU A 110 6.35 6.14 5.47
CA LEU A 110 7.39 6.89 4.76
C LEU A 110 6.85 8.19 4.17
N THR A 111 5.65 8.16 3.58
CA THR A 111 4.99 9.35 3.02
C THR A 111 4.69 10.39 4.11
N ILE A 112 4.22 9.96 5.28
CA ILE A 112 3.95 10.85 6.42
C ILE A 112 5.24 11.47 6.95
N LEU A 113 6.31 10.68 7.06
CA LEU A 113 7.63 11.16 7.47
C LEU A 113 8.18 12.17 6.46
N LEU A 114 8.04 11.91 5.15
CA LEU A 114 8.46 12.85 4.11
C LEU A 114 7.72 14.18 4.23
N ILE A 115 6.39 14.18 4.35
CA ILE A 115 5.62 15.41 4.46
C ILE A 115 6.00 16.16 5.75
N LYS A 116 6.09 15.45 6.89
CA LYS A 116 6.50 16.07 8.16
C LYS A 116 7.91 16.67 8.06
N GLY A 117 8.84 15.96 7.43
CA GLY A 117 10.19 16.43 7.16
C GLY A 117 10.21 17.65 6.25
N SER A 118 9.45 17.63 5.15
CA SER A 118 9.34 18.76 4.22
C SER A 118 8.78 20.00 4.90
N VAL A 119 7.73 19.87 5.72
CA VAL A 119 7.16 20.99 6.45
C VAL A 119 8.19 21.54 7.44
N ASN A 120 8.88 20.69 8.20
CA ASN A 120 9.90 21.10 9.17
C ASN A 120 11.11 21.81 8.52
N ILE A 121 11.51 21.40 7.31
CA ILE A 121 12.60 22.07 6.57
C ILE A 121 12.18 23.48 6.12
N VAL A 122 10.91 23.67 5.77
CA VAL A 122 10.39 24.94 5.23
C VAL A 122 9.95 25.92 6.33
N THR A 123 9.60 25.44 7.54
CA THR A 123 9.17 26.30 8.65
C THR A 123 10.32 26.67 9.57
N VAL A 124 10.51 27.98 9.81
CA VAL A 124 11.57 28.55 10.65
C VAL A 124 11.24 28.49 12.16
N HIS A 125 9.99 28.17 12.52
CA HIS A 125 9.51 28.07 13.91
C HIS A 125 8.75 26.75 14.17
N GLU A 126 8.65 26.35 15.45
CA GLU A 126 8.02 25.10 15.91
C GLU A 126 6.71 24.82 15.18
N THR A 127 6.68 23.70 14.47
CA THR A 127 5.62 23.32 13.56
C THR A 127 4.33 23.03 14.33
N ARG A 128 3.41 24.00 14.41
CA ARG A 128 2.03 23.73 14.84
C ARG A 128 1.29 23.04 13.72
N LEU A 129 1.34 21.70 13.72
CA LEU A 129 0.54 20.87 12.82
C LEU A 129 -0.93 21.10 13.12
N ASN A 130 -1.74 21.39 12.09
CA ASN A 130 -3.18 21.62 12.20
C ASN A 130 -3.95 20.34 11.80
N GLU A 131 -5.23 20.23 12.13
CA GLU A 131 -6.12 19.13 11.73
C GLU A 131 -6.18 18.95 10.20
N SER A 132 -6.02 20.03 9.43
CA SER A 132 -5.89 19.98 7.96
C SER A 132 -4.72 19.08 7.49
N PHE A 133 -3.67 18.92 8.30
CA PHE A 133 -2.56 18.01 8.02
C PHE A 133 -3.00 16.55 8.01
N ILE A 134 -3.96 16.19 8.87
CA ILE A 134 -4.49 14.82 8.95
C ILE A 134 -5.17 14.49 7.63
N TYR A 135 -6.09 15.33 7.14
CA TYR A 135 -6.80 15.11 5.88
C TYR A 135 -5.85 15.00 4.67
N LEU A 136 -4.84 15.86 4.59
CA LEU A 136 -3.82 15.80 3.54
C LEU A 136 -3.02 14.49 3.61
N SER A 137 -2.63 14.09 4.82
CA SER A 137 -1.90 12.85 5.09
C SER A 137 -2.70 11.60 4.72
N LEU A 138 -4.01 11.59 4.97
CA LEU A 138 -4.92 10.50 4.59
C LEU A 138 -4.98 10.34 3.08
N ALA A 139 -5.20 11.44 2.35
CA ALA A 139 -5.27 11.43 0.89
C ALA A 139 -3.96 10.94 0.26
N LEU A 140 -2.82 11.45 0.73
CA LEU A 140 -1.51 11.03 0.22
C LEU A 140 -1.18 9.58 0.57
N SER A 141 -1.57 9.12 1.76
CA SER A 141 -1.40 7.72 2.16
C SER A 141 -2.24 6.76 1.31
N PHE A 142 -3.45 7.17 0.90
CA PHE A 142 -4.26 6.40 -0.04
C PHE A 142 -3.58 6.22 -1.39
N PHE A 143 -3.08 7.31 -1.99
CA PHE A 143 -2.37 7.25 -3.27
C PHE A 143 -1.07 6.43 -3.17
N SER A 144 -0.37 6.57 -2.04
CA SER A 144 0.82 5.82 -1.72
C SER A 144 0.54 4.32 -1.63
N GLY A 145 -0.50 3.91 -0.90
CA GLY A 145 -0.93 2.51 -0.78
C GLY A 145 -1.46 1.93 -2.10
N PHE A 146 -2.24 2.69 -2.86
CA PHE A 146 -2.73 2.30 -4.19
C PHE A 146 -1.57 2.09 -5.19
N SER A 147 -0.55 2.93 -5.11
CA SER A 147 0.58 2.93 -6.04
C SER A 147 1.78 2.12 -5.54
N ALA A 148 1.77 1.60 -4.31
CA ALA A 148 2.87 0.84 -3.70
C ALA A 148 3.42 -0.26 -4.62
N GLY A 149 2.51 -0.97 -5.30
CA GLY A 149 2.88 -2.03 -6.22
C GLY A 149 3.59 -1.55 -7.49
N LYS A 150 3.28 -0.35 -7.97
CA LYS A 150 3.94 0.30 -9.11
C LYS A 150 5.23 1.00 -8.67
N TYR A 151 5.27 1.53 -7.45
CA TYR A 151 6.48 2.12 -6.90
C TYR A 151 7.59 1.08 -6.76
N LEU A 152 7.28 -0.13 -6.26
CA LEU A 152 8.28 -1.20 -6.16
C LEU A 152 8.90 -1.52 -7.53
N THR A 153 8.07 -1.80 -8.54
CA THR A 153 8.53 -2.09 -9.90
C THR A 153 9.21 -0.90 -10.58
N GLY A 154 8.76 0.32 -10.26
CA GLY A 154 9.38 1.55 -10.74
C GLY A 154 10.75 1.80 -10.12
N LEU A 155 10.93 1.46 -8.84
CA LEU A 155 12.21 1.57 -8.14
C LEU A 155 13.21 0.55 -8.70
N ASP A 156 12.77 -0.68 -8.97
CA ASP A 156 13.64 -1.71 -9.56
C ASP A 156 14.11 -1.32 -10.97
N SER A 157 13.20 -0.80 -11.82
CA SER A 157 13.52 -0.47 -13.22
C SER A 157 14.20 0.87 -13.40
N LYS A 158 13.76 1.92 -12.69
CA LYS A 158 14.29 3.29 -12.87
C LYS A 158 15.29 3.68 -11.79
N GLY A 159 15.25 3.05 -10.62
CA GLY A 159 16.21 3.30 -9.55
C GLY A 159 17.60 2.84 -9.92
N GLY A 160 17.72 1.66 -10.56
CA GLY A 160 18.98 1.19 -11.14
C GLY A 160 19.57 2.20 -12.13
N ASP A 161 18.78 2.61 -13.13
CA ASP A 161 19.19 3.61 -14.13
C ASP A 161 19.58 4.97 -13.53
N LEU A 162 18.91 5.41 -12.46
CA LEU A 162 19.22 6.68 -11.79
C LEU A 162 20.51 6.60 -10.96
N ILE A 163 20.72 5.50 -10.24
CA ILE A 163 21.94 5.26 -9.47
C ILE A 163 23.13 5.16 -10.44
N GLU A 164 22.98 4.43 -11.54
CA GLU A 164 24.01 4.29 -12.56
C GLU A 164 24.33 5.63 -13.25
N LYS A 165 23.33 6.47 -13.53
CA LYS A 165 23.55 7.83 -14.05
C LYS A 165 24.15 8.81 -13.06
N LEU A 166 23.89 8.64 -11.76
CA LEU A 166 24.47 9.49 -10.72
C LEU A 166 25.92 9.12 -10.41
N PHE A 167 26.23 7.83 -10.41
CA PHE A 167 27.59 7.33 -10.16
C PHE A 167 28.51 7.36 -11.39
N SER A 168 27.97 7.29 -12.62
CA SER A 168 28.78 7.49 -13.85
C SER A 168 29.18 8.96 -14.09
N LYS A 169 28.66 9.89 -13.30
CA LYS A 169 28.95 11.32 -13.39
C LYS A 169 29.93 11.80 -12.31
N PHE A 170 30.39 10.89 -11.45
CA PHE A 170 31.46 11.07 -10.46
C PHE A 170 32.69 10.28 -10.91
#